data_AF-A0A2G8HW33-F1
#
_entry.id   AF-A0A2G8HW33-F1
#
_cell.length_a   1.000
_cell.length_b   1.000
_cell.length_c   1.000
_cell.angle_alpha   90.00
_cell.angle_beta   90.00
_cell.angle_gamma   90.00
#
_symmetry.space_group_name_H-M   'P 1'
#
loop_
_entity.id
_entity.type
_entity.pdbx_description
1 polymer ?
#
loop_
_entity_poly.entity_id
_entity_poly.type
_entity_poly.pdbx_seq_one_letter_code
_entity_poly.pdbx_strand_id
1 'polypeptide(L)'
;MKKKIFLVVTVIVLVLAGISWGLLSYNYSTGFRSGVLVKITKKGAFLKTYEGTIDLGSGDQLTWDFSIHNKEIGEQLEKQAGQFVKLEYRELLYKVIYGTKYDVTAWSIVRKSGSENFCRLVNIMRKSRFVVEKVKSLISENDASLLEEIRKCQN
;
A
#
# COMPACT_ATOMS: atom_id res chain seq x y z
N MET A 1 -38.65 15.70 -37.19
CA MET A 1 -38.96 14.86 -36.00
C MET A 1 -37.74 14.08 -35.51
N LYS A 2 -37.02 13.34 -36.37
CA LYS A 2 -35.81 12.57 -36.00
C LYS A 2 -34.71 13.38 -35.30
N LYS A 3 -34.44 14.62 -35.74
CA LYS A 3 -33.44 15.51 -35.10
C LYS A 3 -33.80 15.93 -33.67
N LYS A 4 -35.10 16.14 -33.39
CA LYS A 4 -35.58 16.48 -32.04
C LYS A 4 -35.50 15.26 -31.11
N ILE A 5 -35.87 14.08 -31.61
CA ILE A 5 -35.73 12.81 -30.88
C ILE A 5 -34.25 12.52 -30.57
N PHE A 6 -33.36 12.69 -31.56
CA PHE A 6 -31.92 12.51 -31.36
C PHE A 6 -31.36 13.48 -30.31
N LEU A 7 -31.79 14.74 -30.33
CA LEU A 7 -31.38 15.73 -29.33
C LEU A 7 -31.86 15.35 -27.93
N VAL A 8 -33.13 14.94 -27.77
CA VAL A 8 -33.68 14.51 -26.49
C VAL A 8 -32.96 13.26 -25.95
N VAL A 9 -32.72 12.26 -26.79
CA VAL A 9 -31.96 11.06 -26.41
C VAL A 9 -30.54 11.42 -25.98
N THR A 10 -29.87 12.30 -26.72
CA THR A 10 -28.51 12.75 -26.40
C THR A 10 -28.46 13.45 -25.04
N VAL A 11 -29.42 14.34 -24.75
CA VAL A 11 -29.53 15.02 -23.46
C VAL A 11 -29.76 14.02 -22.32
N ILE A 12 -30.66 13.04 -22.51
CA ILE A 12 -30.92 12.00 -21.51
C ILE A 12 -29.65 11.19 -21.22
N VAL A 13 -28.92 10.77 -22.27
CA VAL A 13 -27.67 10.02 -22.12
C VAL A 13 -26.62 10.83 -21.38
N LEU A 14 -26.47 12.13 -21.68
CA LEU A 14 -25.53 13.01 -20.97
C LEU A 14 -25.89 13.18 -19.50
N VAL A 15 -27.17 13.35 -19.18
CA VAL A 15 -27.64 13.46 -17.78
C VAL A 15 -27.37 12.15 -17.02
N LEU A 16 -27.69 11.00 -17.61
CA LEU A 16 -27.42 9.70 -17.00
C LEU A 16 -25.92 9.46 -16.81
N ALA A 17 -25.09 9.84 -17.78
CA ALA A 17 -23.63 9.75 -17.67
C ALA A 17 -23.09 10.64 -16.54
N GLY A 18 -23.61 11.86 -16.40
CA GLY A 18 -23.23 12.78 -15.33
C GLY A 18 -23.60 12.27 -13.93
N ILE A 19 -24.82 11.76 -13.76
CA ILE A 19 -25.28 11.15 -12.50
C ILE A 19 -24.43 9.92 -12.17
N SER A 20 -24.19 9.06 -13.16
CA SER A 20 -23.36 7.86 -12.98
C SER A 20 -21.94 8.25 -12.56
N TRP A 21 -21.32 9.22 -13.22
CA TRP A 21 -19.99 9.69 -12.87
C TRP A 21 -19.91 10.23 -11.43
N GLY A 22 -20.91 11.00 -11.01
CA GLY A 22 -20.99 11.53 -9.65
C GLY A 22 -21.11 10.44 -8.59
N LEU A 23 -21.97 9.45 -8.80
CA LEU A 23 -22.17 8.33 -7.87
C LEU A 23 -20.93 7.41 -7.78
N LEU A 24 -20.25 7.19 -8.90
CA LEU A 24 -19.08 6.31 -8.97
C LEU A 24 -17.81 6.96 -8.40
N SER A 25 -17.74 8.28 -8.39
CA SER A 25 -16.63 9.05 -7.83
C SER A 25 -16.86 9.45 -6.37
N TYR A 26 -18.00 9.07 -5.79
CA TYR A 26 -18.37 9.48 -4.44
C TYR A 26 -17.56 8.71 -3.39
N ASN A 27 -16.82 9.46 -2.57
CA ASN A 27 -16.07 8.93 -1.43
C ASN A 27 -17.04 8.73 -0.27
N TYR A 28 -17.38 7.47 0.01
CA TYR A 28 -18.25 7.10 1.12
C TYR A 28 -17.55 7.25 2.47
N SER A 29 -16.31 6.77 2.58
CA SER A 29 -15.51 6.84 3.81
C SER A 29 -14.01 6.98 3.50
N THR A 30 -13.24 7.38 4.51
CA THR A 30 -11.77 7.34 4.46
C THR A 30 -11.26 6.66 5.72
N GLY A 31 -10.10 6.01 5.63
CA GLY A 31 -9.53 5.30 6.77
C GLY A 31 -8.13 4.76 6.48
N PHE A 32 -7.61 4.00 7.43
CA PHE A 32 -6.34 3.30 7.28
C PHE A 32 -6.42 1.88 7.84
N ARG A 33 -5.61 0.98 7.27
CA ARG A 33 -5.38 -0.38 7.78
C ARG A 33 -3.90 -0.71 7.69
N SER A 34 -3.41 -1.51 8.63
CA SER A 34 -2.01 -1.92 8.68
C SER A 34 -1.92 -3.43 8.73
N GLY A 35 -1.00 -4.01 7.97
CA GLY A 35 -0.85 -5.46 7.85
C GLY A 35 0.38 -5.84 7.03
N VAL A 36 0.64 -7.13 6.92
CA VAL A 36 1.69 -7.66 6.03
C VAL A 36 1.15 -7.67 4.61
N LEU A 37 1.85 -7.06 3.66
CA LEU A 37 1.45 -7.12 2.25
C LEU A 37 1.73 -8.52 1.68
N VAL A 38 0.68 -9.33 1.50
CA VAL A 38 0.81 -10.73 1.06
C VAL A 38 0.82 -10.84 -0.46
N LYS A 39 0.01 -10.03 -1.13
CA LYS A 39 -0.18 -10.11 -2.58
C LYS A 39 -0.43 -8.73 -3.16
N ILE A 40 0.08 -8.53 -4.37
CA ILE A 40 -0.29 -7.42 -5.24
C ILE A 40 -0.18 -7.89 -6.69
N THR A 41 -1.21 -7.62 -7.48
CA THR A 41 -1.31 -8.09 -8.87
C THR A 41 -1.95 -7.03 -9.75
N LYS A 42 -1.40 -6.81 -10.93
CA LYS A 42 -1.98 -5.89 -11.92
C LYS A 42 -2.99 -6.64 -12.79
N LYS A 43 -4.29 -6.38 -12.61
CA LYS A 43 -5.37 -7.07 -13.34
C LYS A 43 -6.50 -6.12 -13.74
N GLY A 44 -7.29 -6.51 -14.73
CA GLY A 44 -8.42 -5.73 -15.26
C GLY A 44 -8.61 -5.94 -16.76
N ALA A 45 -9.87 -5.94 -17.22
CA ALA A 45 -10.22 -6.22 -18.61
C ALA A 45 -10.06 -4.98 -19.52
N PHE A 46 -10.57 -3.82 -19.08
CA PHE A 46 -10.51 -2.56 -19.84
C PHE A 46 -9.53 -1.56 -19.21
N LEU A 47 -9.58 -1.42 -17.89
CA LEU A 47 -8.67 -0.58 -17.11
C LEU A 47 -7.95 -1.48 -16.11
N LYS A 48 -6.63 -1.62 -16.27
CA LYS A 48 -5.80 -2.41 -15.34
C LYS A 48 -5.53 -1.61 -14.08
N THR A 49 -5.93 -2.16 -12.93
CA THR A 49 -5.64 -1.67 -11.59
C THR A 49 -4.71 -2.62 -10.87
N TYR A 50 -4.06 -2.13 -9.81
CA TYR A 50 -3.33 -3.00 -8.90
C TYR A 50 -4.30 -3.48 -7.83
N GLU A 51 -4.28 -4.78 -7.57
CA GLU A 51 -5.19 -5.44 -6.65
C GLU A 51 -4.34 -6.21 -5.66
N GLY A 52 -4.46 -5.84 -4.39
CA GLY A 52 -3.61 -6.36 -3.33
C GLY A 52 -4.40 -6.90 -2.15
N THR A 53 -3.69 -7.64 -1.31
CA THR A 53 -4.22 -8.25 -0.10
C THR A 53 -3.20 -8.03 1.02
N ILE A 54 -3.62 -7.45 2.13
CA ILE A 54 -2.83 -7.46 3.37
C ILE A 54 -3.39 -8.49 4.34
N ASP A 55 -2.49 -9.08 5.12
CA ASP A 55 -2.81 -9.90 6.28
C ASP A 55 -2.76 -9.04 7.54
N LEU A 56 -3.87 -8.97 8.25
CA LEU A 56 -4.06 -8.18 9.48
C LEU A 56 -3.66 -8.97 10.74
N GLY A 57 -3.32 -10.26 10.65
CA GLY A 57 -2.84 -11.06 11.77
C GLY A 57 -3.30 -12.52 11.77
N SER A 58 -3.16 -13.18 12.93
CA SER A 58 -3.33 -14.64 13.02
C SER A 58 -4.81 -15.07 12.99
N GLY A 59 -5.29 -15.54 11.84
CA GLY A 59 -6.60 -16.18 11.67
C GLY A 59 -7.05 -16.21 10.21
N ASP A 60 -7.73 -17.29 9.78
CA ASP A 60 -8.09 -17.56 8.38
C ASP A 60 -8.96 -16.48 7.68
N GLN A 61 -9.51 -15.53 8.44
CA GLN A 61 -10.39 -14.47 7.92
C GLN A 61 -9.87 -13.04 8.17
N LEU A 62 -8.59 -12.88 8.50
CA LEU A 62 -7.98 -11.56 8.76
C LEU A 62 -7.27 -10.98 7.54
N THR A 63 -7.66 -11.36 6.33
CA THR A 63 -7.15 -10.72 5.12
C THR A 63 -8.04 -9.56 4.70
N TRP A 64 -7.42 -8.52 4.15
CA TRP A 64 -8.13 -7.39 3.57
C TRP A 64 -7.66 -7.14 2.15
N ASP A 65 -8.61 -7.27 1.23
CA ASP A 65 -8.41 -6.95 -0.18
C ASP A 65 -8.64 -5.45 -0.43
N PHE A 66 -7.80 -4.89 -1.29
CA PHE A 66 -7.87 -3.50 -1.71
C PHE A 66 -7.45 -3.35 -3.17
N SER A 67 -7.84 -2.22 -3.75
CA SER A 67 -7.48 -1.81 -5.11
C SER A 67 -6.64 -0.54 -5.07
N ILE A 68 -5.81 -0.31 -6.08
CA ILE A 68 -5.06 0.94 -6.27
C ILE A 68 -5.30 1.40 -7.70
N HIS A 69 -5.89 2.59 -7.82
CA HIS A 69 -6.11 3.23 -9.13
C HIS A 69 -4.91 4.03 -9.60
N ASN A 70 -4.09 4.54 -8.67
CA ASN A 70 -2.86 5.26 -9.00
C ASN A 70 -1.73 4.27 -9.33
N LYS A 71 -1.22 4.32 -10.56
CA LYS A 71 -0.14 3.44 -11.03
C LYS A 71 1.14 3.58 -10.22
N GLU A 72 1.51 4.80 -9.84
CA GLU A 72 2.74 5.07 -9.11
C GLU A 72 2.73 4.40 -7.73
N ILE A 73 1.60 4.51 -7.02
CA ILE A 73 1.40 3.85 -5.71
C ILE A 73 1.46 2.33 -5.87
N GLY A 74 0.84 1.80 -6.93
CA GLY A 74 0.88 0.37 -7.25
C GLY A 74 2.29 -0.16 -7.47
N GLU A 75 3.09 0.52 -8.29
CA GLU A 75 4.48 0.15 -8.59
C GLU A 75 5.40 0.28 -7.37
N GLN A 76 5.12 1.26 -6.49
CA GLN A 76 5.83 1.39 -5.22
C GLN A 76 5.51 0.24 -4.27
N LEU A 77 4.23 -0.09 -4.07
CA LEU A 77 3.79 -1.18 -3.19
C LEU A 77 4.18 -2.57 -3.72
N GLU A 78 4.30 -2.75 -5.04
CA GLU A 78 4.79 -3.99 -5.66
C GLU A 78 6.18 -4.37 -5.14
N LYS A 79 7.03 -3.38 -4.88
CA LYS A 79 8.38 -3.56 -4.31
C LYS A 79 8.39 -3.82 -2.80
N GLN A 80 7.23 -3.76 -2.14
CA GLN A 80 7.08 -3.92 -0.69
C GLN A 80 6.37 -5.23 -0.30
N ALA A 81 6.27 -6.19 -1.23
CA ALA A 81 5.70 -7.49 -0.92
C ALA A 81 6.41 -8.16 0.28
N GLY A 82 5.63 -8.72 1.20
CA GLY A 82 6.10 -9.29 2.46
C GLY A 82 6.42 -8.29 3.57
N GLN A 83 6.38 -6.98 3.30
CA GLN A 83 6.64 -5.95 4.31
C GLN A 83 5.37 -5.61 5.10
N PHE A 84 5.55 -5.17 6.35
CA PHE A 84 4.46 -4.63 7.17
C PHE A 84 4.22 -3.17 6.81
N VAL A 85 3.05 -2.89 6.22
CA VAL A 85 2.70 -1.59 5.65
C VAL A 85 1.44 -1.03 6.30
N LYS A 86 1.35 0.30 6.37
CA LYS A 86 0.11 1.02 6.65
C LYS A 86 -0.42 1.59 5.33
N LEU A 87 -1.66 1.27 5.01
CA LEU A 87 -2.35 1.71 3.82
C LEU A 87 -3.47 2.68 4.22
N GLU A 88 -3.51 3.84 3.58
CA GLU A 88 -4.61 4.80 3.67
C GLU A 88 -5.49 4.64 2.45
N TYR A 89 -6.80 4.58 2.68
CA TYR A 89 -7.76 4.30 1.62
C TYR A 89 -8.96 5.23 1.69
N ARG A 90 -9.59 5.39 0.53
CA ARG A 90 -10.95 5.88 0.39
C ARG A 90 -11.87 4.73 0.00
N GLU A 91 -13.02 4.66 0.63
CA GLU A 91 -14.09 3.72 0.27
C GLU A 91 -15.02 4.40 -0.72
N LEU A 92 -15.19 3.78 -1.88
CA LEU A 92 -16.15 4.18 -2.88
C LEU A 92 -17.53 3.62 -2.54
N LEU A 93 -18.58 4.38 -2.86
CA LEU A 93 -19.96 3.93 -2.64
C LEU A 93 -20.29 2.66 -3.45
N TYR A 94 -19.78 2.56 -4.68
CA TYR A 94 -19.97 1.41 -5.57
C TYR A 94 -18.67 1.00 -6.26
N LYS A 95 -18.51 -0.32 -6.45
CA LYS A 95 -17.44 -0.94 -7.23
C LYS A 95 -18.02 -1.38 -8.57
N VAL A 96 -17.51 -0.84 -9.67
CA VAL A 96 -17.98 -1.20 -11.03
C VAL A 96 -17.00 -2.14 -11.71
N ILE A 97 -15.81 -1.62 -12.04
CA ILE A 97 -14.79 -2.31 -12.83
C ILE A 97 -13.56 -2.72 -12.02
N TYR A 98 -13.45 -2.22 -10.78
CA TYR A 98 -12.31 -2.44 -9.90
C TYR A 98 -12.42 -3.79 -9.19
N GLY A 99 -11.39 -4.25 -8.49
CA GLY A 99 -11.44 -5.48 -7.70
C GLY A 99 -12.06 -5.31 -6.31
N THR A 100 -12.09 -4.09 -5.77
CA THR A 100 -12.72 -3.76 -4.49
C THR A 100 -13.33 -2.35 -4.50
N LYS A 101 -14.05 -1.99 -3.44
CA LYS A 101 -14.51 -0.61 -3.21
C LYS A 101 -13.48 0.23 -2.45
N TYR A 102 -12.35 -0.34 -2.07
CA TYR A 102 -11.32 0.31 -1.28
C TYR A 102 -10.17 0.72 -2.19
N ASP A 103 -10.07 2.01 -2.49
CA ASP A 103 -8.99 2.57 -3.30
C ASP A 103 -7.91 3.15 -2.38
N VAL A 104 -6.73 2.55 -2.40
CA VAL A 104 -5.59 3.00 -1.60
C VAL A 104 -4.99 4.25 -2.21
N THR A 105 -4.93 5.32 -1.40
CA THR A 105 -4.50 6.65 -1.81
C THR A 105 -3.12 7.03 -1.27
N ALA A 106 -2.64 6.36 -0.22
CA ALA A 106 -1.30 6.55 0.32
C ALA A 106 -0.84 5.30 1.08
N TRP A 107 0.48 5.17 1.27
CA TRP A 107 1.07 4.08 2.03
C TRP A 107 2.33 4.52 2.78
N SER A 108 2.66 3.81 3.85
CA SER A 108 3.92 3.99 4.60
C SER A 108 4.41 2.67 5.18
N ILE A 109 5.72 2.56 5.36
CA ILE A 109 6.34 1.41 6.03
C ILE A 109 6.17 1.59 7.54
N VAL A 110 5.49 0.65 8.19
CA VAL A 110 5.41 0.61 9.65
C VAL A 110 6.63 -0.17 10.12
N ARG A 111 7.71 0.54 10.48
CA ARG A 111 8.93 -0.08 10.99
C ARG A 111 8.55 -0.97 12.19
N LYS A 112 8.89 -2.26 12.13
CA LYS A 112 8.77 -3.15 13.30
C LYS A 112 9.60 -2.54 14.43
N SER A 113 8.99 -2.43 15.61
CA SER A 113 9.57 -1.93 16.87
C SER A 113 10.93 -2.54 17.28
N GLY A 114 11.39 -3.61 16.62
CA GLY A 114 12.71 -4.20 16.81
C GLY A 114 13.89 -3.26 16.51
N SER A 115 13.74 -2.30 15.58
CA SER A 115 14.86 -1.41 15.23
C SER A 115 15.20 -0.40 16.33
N GLU A 116 14.25 0.01 17.17
CA GLU A 116 14.51 1.06 18.17
C GLU A 116 15.41 0.55 19.29
N ASN A 117 15.08 -0.58 19.90
CA ASN A 117 15.93 -1.20 20.93
C ASN A 117 17.26 -1.70 20.34
N PHE A 118 17.26 -2.18 19.10
CA PHE A 118 18.48 -2.52 18.38
C PHE A 118 19.38 -1.30 18.17
N CYS A 119 18.85 -0.18 17.68
CA CYS A 119 19.61 1.05 17.48
C CYS A 119 20.09 1.65 18.82
N ARG A 120 19.31 1.53 19.90
CA ARG A 120 19.76 1.91 21.25
C ARG A 120 20.98 1.08 21.68
N LEU A 121 20.94 -0.24 21.49
CA LEU A 121 22.08 -1.13 21.77
C LEU A 121 23.29 -0.77 20.91
N VAL A 122 23.11 -0.60 19.60
CA VAL A 122 24.16 -0.20 18.65
C VAL A 122 24.80 1.12 19.08
N ASN A 123 24.01 2.11 19.48
CA ASN A 123 24.51 3.40 19.97
C ASN A 123 25.33 3.27 21.27
N ILE A 124 25.00 2.32 22.15
CA ILE A 124 25.80 2.00 23.34
C ILE A 124 27.12 1.33 22.92
N MET A 125 27.07 0.32 22.05
CA MET A 125 28.27 -0.39 21.56
C MET A 125 29.27 0.55 20.89
N ARG A 126 28.77 1.56 20.15
CA ARG A 126 29.59 2.55 19.45
C ARG A 126 30.46 3.42 20.36
N LYS A 127 30.15 3.50 21.67
CA LYS A 127 30.98 4.24 22.64
C LYS A 127 32.34 3.59 22.90
N SER A 128 32.50 2.31 22.57
CA SER A 128 33.76 1.57 22.74
C SER A 128 34.32 1.10 21.41
N ARG A 129 35.48 1.64 21.02
CA ARG A 129 36.17 1.24 19.78
C ARG A 129 36.50 -0.26 19.74
N PHE A 130 36.89 -0.82 20.88
CA PHE A 130 37.19 -2.24 21.03
C PHE A 130 35.98 -3.14 20.71
N VAL A 131 34.79 -2.77 21.19
CA VAL A 131 33.55 -3.52 20.93
C VAL A 131 33.17 -3.41 19.46
N VAL A 132 33.26 -2.21 18.88
CA VAL A 132 32.94 -1.99 17.46
C VAL A 132 33.82 -2.83 16.54
N GLU A 133 35.13 -2.85 16.76
CA GLU A 133 36.05 -3.61 15.90
C GLU A 133 35.77 -5.11 15.97
N LYS A 134 35.55 -5.65 17.17
CA LYS A 134 35.29 -7.09 17.38
C LYS A 134 33.91 -7.53 16.90
N VAL A 135 32.89 -6.72 17.13
CA VAL A 135 31.53 -7.00 16.65
C VAL A 135 31.47 -6.86 15.13
N LYS A 136 32.15 -5.87 14.55
CA LYS A 136 32.22 -5.69 13.10
C LYS A 136 32.88 -6.88 12.40
N SER A 137 33.97 -7.43 12.94
CA SER A 137 34.61 -8.62 12.35
C SER A 137 33.68 -9.83 12.40
N LEU A 138 33.04 -10.08 13.55
CA LEU A 138 32.10 -11.19 13.71
C LEU A 138 30.88 -11.05 12.79
N ILE A 139 30.31 -9.85 12.67
CA ILE A 139 29.17 -9.61 11.78
C ILE A 139 29.58 -9.80 10.32
N SER A 140 30.75 -9.30 9.91
CA SER A 140 31.20 -9.43 8.52
C SER A 140 31.41 -10.89 8.09
N GLU A 141 31.77 -11.76 9.05
CA GLU A 141 32.00 -13.18 8.82
C GLU A 141 30.68 -14.00 8.85
N ASN A 142 29.72 -13.63 9.69
CA ASN A 142 28.51 -14.43 9.92
C ASN A 142 27.24 -13.89 9.25
N ASP A 143 27.07 -12.56 9.17
CA ASP A 143 25.90 -11.92 8.56
C ASP A 143 26.20 -10.48 8.10
N ALA A 144 26.69 -10.35 6.86
CA ALA A 144 27.00 -9.05 6.28
C ALA A 144 25.77 -8.15 6.09
N SER A 145 24.55 -8.70 6.03
CA SER A 145 23.32 -7.93 5.82
C SER A 145 22.97 -7.05 7.03
N LEU A 146 23.40 -7.47 8.24
CA LEU A 146 23.21 -6.73 9.48
C LEU A 146 23.97 -5.39 9.47
N LEU A 147 25.05 -5.26 8.69
CA LEU A 147 25.79 -4.00 8.55
C LEU A 147 24.93 -2.91 7.88
N GLU A 148 24.05 -3.28 6.95
CA GLU A 148 23.11 -2.34 6.34
C GLU A 148 22.04 -1.89 7.35
N GLU A 149 21.62 -2.76 8.26
CA GLU A 149 20.66 -2.42 9.30
C GLU A 149 21.28 -1.52 10.39
N ILE A 150 22.55 -1.76 10.75
CA ILE A 150 23.32 -0.87 11.64
C ILE A 150 23.48 0.53 11.04
N ARG A 151 23.70 0.65 9.73
CA ARG A 151 23.78 1.96 9.04
C ARG A 151 22.47 2.74 9.13
N LYS A 152 21.32 2.06 9.08
CA LYS A 152 20.00 2.70 9.24
C LYS A 152 19.78 3.30 10.63
N CYS A 153 20.57 2.91 11.65
CA CYS A 153 20.54 3.53 12.98
C CYS A 153 21.29 4.87 13.06
N GLN A 154 21.99 5.30 12.00
CA GLN A 154 22.74 6.55 11.96
C GLN A 154 21.91 7.76 11.50
N ASN A 155 20.72 7.52 10.93
CA ASN A 155 19.78 8.54 10.46
C ASN A 155 18.55 8.65 11.36
#